data_AF-A0A8K0GIA6-F1
#
_entry.id   AF-A0A8K0GIA6-F1
#
_cell.length_a   1.000
_cell.length_b   1.000
_cell.length_c   1.000
_cell.angle_alpha   90.00
_cell.angle_beta   90.00
_cell.angle_gamma   90.00
#
_symmetry.space_group_name_H-M   'P 1'
#
loop_
_entity.id
_entity.type
_entity.pdbx_description
1 polymer ?
#
loop_
_entity_poly.entity_id
_entity_poly.type
_entity_poly.pdbx_seq_one_letter_code
_entity_poly.pdbx_strand_id
1 'polypeptide(L)'
;MPSERSVQEYVSSRKCDSVTVGWLASPGQQVVRYCLIVREGRLREMDTFKMSNQCGLENRLKKSADFTVKYCRDVQLGNEQVLTQKIKQLKPGKSYVVQVTVKKPKGKTLSYDLLQVNTKPTCSEKPPKVGT
;
A
#
# COMPACT_ATOMS: atom_id res chain seq x y z
N MET A 1 1.52 -13.20 -14.00
CA MET A 1 0.79 -12.41 -12.99
C MET A 1 0.86 -13.19 -11.68
N PRO A 2 0.85 -12.56 -10.51
CA PRO A 2 0.94 -13.30 -9.26
C PRO A 2 -0.30 -14.20 -9.09
N SER A 3 -0.11 -15.39 -8.53
CA SER A 3 -1.16 -16.37 -8.24
C SER A 3 -2.10 -15.88 -7.14
N GLU A 4 -1.55 -15.18 -6.15
CA GLU A 4 -2.29 -14.55 -5.07
C GLU A 4 -2.09 -13.04 -5.10
N ARG A 5 -3.17 -12.29 -4.86
CA ARG A 5 -3.22 -10.82 -4.96
C ARG A 5 -3.40 -10.16 -3.59
N SER A 6 -3.12 -10.88 -2.53
CA SER A 6 -3.23 -10.40 -1.17
C SER A 6 -2.15 -9.35 -0.87
N VAL A 7 -2.54 -8.32 -0.13
CA VAL A 7 -1.64 -7.34 0.46
C VAL A 7 -1.79 -7.47 1.97
N GLN A 8 -0.68 -7.62 2.68
CA GLN A 8 -0.66 -7.83 4.12
C GLN A 8 0.07 -6.71 4.84
N GLU A 9 -0.40 -6.38 6.04
CA GLU A 9 0.28 -5.44 6.94
C GLU A 9 1.25 -6.18 7.87
N TYR A 10 2.45 -5.64 8.01
CA TYR A 10 3.39 -6.01 9.07
C TYR A 10 3.02 -5.26 10.35
N VAL A 11 2.02 -5.77 11.07
CA VAL A 11 1.44 -5.13 12.27
C VAL A 11 2.49 -4.82 13.34
N SER A 12 3.50 -5.67 13.50
CA SER A 12 4.63 -5.47 14.43
C SER A 12 5.45 -4.22 14.11
N SER A 13 5.50 -3.80 12.83
CA SER A 13 6.23 -2.63 12.36
C SER A 13 5.37 -1.35 12.31
N ARG A 14 4.12 -1.43 12.77
CA ARG A 14 3.18 -0.29 12.82
C ARG A 14 3.65 0.78 13.80
N LYS A 15 3.67 2.02 13.33
CA LYS A 15 3.95 3.24 14.10
C LYS A 15 2.76 4.20 14.03
N CYS A 16 2.88 5.34 14.72
CA CYS A 16 1.91 6.42 14.66
C CYS A 16 1.91 7.15 13.30
N ASP A 17 3.05 7.15 12.62
CA ASP A 17 3.32 7.94 11.43
C ASP A 17 3.59 7.07 10.19
N SER A 18 3.62 5.76 10.38
CA SER A 18 4.04 4.83 9.35
C SER A 18 3.49 3.43 9.55
N VAL A 19 3.25 2.78 8.42
CA VAL A 19 2.83 1.37 8.33
C VAL A 19 3.69 0.68 7.29
N THR A 20 3.88 -0.62 7.44
CA THR A 20 4.64 -1.43 6.48
C THR A 20 3.71 -2.48 5.92
N VAL A 21 3.66 -2.58 4.59
CA VAL A 21 2.82 -3.52 3.87
C VAL A 21 3.68 -4.36 2.94
N GLY A 22 3.23 -5.58 2.64
CA GLY A 22 3.87 -6.43 1.65
C GLY A 22 2.89 -7.23 0.81
N TRP A 23 3.35 -7.67 -0.34
CA TRP A 23 2.58 -8.41 -1.33
C TRP A 23 3.49 -9.30 -2.16
N LEU A 24 2.91 -10.33 -2.79
CA LEU A 24 3.65 -11.23 -3.65
C LEU A 24 4.06 -10.54 -4.94
N ALA A 25 5.31 -10.77 -5.32
CA ALA A 25 5.90 -10.22 -6.51
C ALA A 25 5.34 -10.92 -7.77
N SER A 26 5.17 -10.19 -8.87
CA SER A 26 4.62 -10.72 -10.12
C SER A 26 5.71 -11.55 -10.80
N PRO A 27 5.52 -12.85 -11.05
CA PRO A 27 6.57 -13.68 -11.60
C PRO A 27 7.00 -13.22 -13.00
N GLY A 28 8.30 -13.35 -13.27
CA GLY A 28 8.96 -13.11 -14.56
C GLY A 28 10.28 -12.34 -14.44
N GLN A 29 11.11 -12.40 -15.47
CA GLN A 29 12.44 -11.74 -15.52
C GLN A 29 12.40 -10.28 -16.00
N GLN A 30 11.21 -9.71 -16.18
CA GLN A 30 11.05 -8.35 -16.70
C GLN A 30 10.94 -7.33 -15.57
N VAL A 31 11.46 -6.12 -15.80
CA VAL A 31 11.21 -4.97 -14.93
C VAL A 31 9.73 -4.63 -14.97
N VAL A 32 9.08 -4.57 -13.81
CA VAL A 32 7.67 -4.21 -13.67
C VAL A 32 7.52 -3.02 -12.74
N ARG A 33 6.53 -2.17 -13.01
CA ARG A 33 6.27 -0.99 -12.20
C ARG A 33 5.19 -1.26 -11.16
N TYR A 34 5.53 -1.13 -9.90
CA TYR A 34 4.58 -1.15 -8.80
C TYR A 34 4.19 0.26 -8.40
N CYS A 35 2.91 0.49 -8.13
CA CYS A 35 2.43 1.72 -7.53
C CYS A 35 1.50 1.43 -6.35
N LEU A 36 1.69 2.15 -5.26
CA LEU A 36 0.86 2.12 -4.06
C LEU A 36 0.13 3.43 -3.96
N ILE A 37 -1.18 3.37 -3.74
CA ILE A 37 -2.02 4.52 -3.45
C ILE A 37 -2.57 4.33 -2.05
N VAL A 38 -2.34 5.32 -1.19
CA VAL A 38 -2.73 5.30 0.21
C VAL A 38 -3.68 6.47 0.45
N ARG A 39 -4.86 6.21 0.98
CA ARG A 39 -5.88 7.23 1.26
C ARG A 39 -6.39 7.11 2.69
N GLU A 40 -6.56 8.24 3.38
CA GLU A 40 -7.22 8.28 4.70
C GLU A 40 -8.69 7.85 4.55
N GLY A 41 -9.15 6.91 5.39
CA GLY A 41 -10.53 6.41 5.37
C GLY A 41 -10.64 4.92 5.73
N ARG A 42 -11.87 4.40 5.77
CA ARG A 42 -12.17 2.99 6.01
C ARG A 42 -12.63 2.31 4.73
N LEU A 43 -12.39 1.00 4.63
CA LEU A 43 -12.76 0.22 3.45
C LEU A 43 -14.28 0.23 3.20
N ARG A 44 -15.09 0.23 4.27
CA ARG A 44 -16.56 0.33 4.19
C ARG A 44 -17.06 1.62 3.53
N GLU A 45 -16.30 2.71 3.65
CA GLU A 45 -16.61 3.98 2.98
C GLU A 45 -16.21 3.94 1.50
N MET A 46 -15.33 3.01 1.12
CA MET A 46 -15.05 2.67 -0.27
C MET A 46 -16.01 1.63 -0.85
N ASP A 47 -16.86 0.99 -0.04
CA ASP A 47 -17.83 -0.02 -0.48
C ASP A 47 -18.98 0.59 -1.30
N THR A 48 -19.27 1.89 -1.14
CA THR A 48 -20.15 2.64 -2.06
C THR A 48 -19.55 2.74 -3.48
N PHE A 49 -18.26 2.41 -3.63
CA PHE A 49 -17.56 2.29 -4.92
C PHE A 49 -17.40 0.83 -5.38
N LYS A 50 -18.09 -0.13 -4.74
CA LYS A 50 -18.02 -1.52 -5.17
C LYS A 50 -18.53 -1.67 -6.61
N MET A 51 -17.61 -2.18 -7.41
CA MET A 51 -17.89 -3.24 -8.36
C MET A 51 -18.60 -2.85 -9.66
N SER A 52 -18.11 -1.80 -10.33
CA SER A 52 -18.25 -1.69 -11.78
C SER A 52 -17.03 -0.98 -12.35
N ASN A 53 -16.14 -1.76 -12.97
CA ASN A 53 -14.94 -1.33 -13.68
C ASN A 53 -13.94 -0.52 -12.84
N GLN A 54 -12.91 -1.19 -12.32
CA GLN A 54 -11.71 -0.55 -11.74
C GLN A 54 -10.96 0.37 -12.74
N CYS A 55 -11.39 0.42 -14.02
CA CYS A 55 -11.02 1.47 -14.96
C CYS A 55 -11.38 2.85 -14.39
N GLY A 56 -10.38 3.70 -14.17
CA GLY A 56 -10.58 5.05 -13.64
C GLY A 56 -10.66 5.16 -12.11
N LEU A 57 -10.42 4.08 -11.35
CA LEU A 57 -10.27 4.17 -9.89
C LEU A 57 -9.12 5.11 -9.51
N GLU A 58 -7.98 5.05 -10.22
CA GLU A 58 -6.88 6.00 -10.03
C GLU A 58 -7.28 7.46 -10.24
N ASN A 59 -8.17 7.73 -11.20
CA ASN A 59 -8.60 9.10 -11.51
C ASN A 59 -9.63 9.63 -10.49
N ARG A 60 -10.42 8.73 -9.88
CA ARG A 60 -11.36 9.05 -8.80
C ARG A 60 -10.63 9.25 -7.47
N LEU A 61 -9.61 8.43 -7.18
CA LEU A 61 -8.77 8.59 -5.99
C LEU A 61 -8.01 9.92 -5.98
N LYS A 62 -7.60 10.43 -7.14
CA LYS A 62 -6.99 11.77 -7.26
C LYS A 62 -7.93 12.95 -7.00
N LYS A 63 -9.25 12.76 -7.10
CA LYS A 63 -10.25 13.85 -7.01
C LYS A 63 -10.77 14.10 -5.59
N SER A 64 -10.57 13.17 -4.66
CA SER A 64 -10.95 13.40 -3.26
C SER A 64 -9.85 14.18 -2.54
N ALA A 65 -10.24 15.24 -1.84
CA ALA A 65 -9.36 16.11 -1.04
C ALA A 65 -8.73 15.42 0.19
N ASP A 66 -8.89 14.09 0.30
CA ASP A 66 -8.31 13.28 1.35
C ASP A 66 -6.81 13.09 1.11
N PHE A 67 -6.05 13.01 2.20
CA PHE A 67 -4.61 12.76 2.17
C PHE A 67 -4.29 11.52 1.35
N THR A 68 -3.80 11.73 0.13
CA THR A 68 -3.53 10.69 -0.86
C THR A 68 -2.05 10.65 -1.16
N VAL A 69 -1.36 9.59 -0.73
CA VAL A 69 0.06 9.39 -1.03
C VAL A 69 0.22 8.32 -2.08
N LYS A 70 1.00 8.62 -3.13
CA LYS A 70 1.33 7.67 -4.19
C LYS A 70 2.82 7.36 -4.18
N TYR A 71 3.16 6.08 -4.06
CA TYR A 71 4.54 5.58 -4.15
C TYR A 71 4.65 4.69 -5.37
N CYS A 72 5.55 4.98 -6.31
CA CYS A 72 5.80 4.11 -7.44
C CYS A 72 7.27 3.71 -7.48
N ARG A 73 7.55 2.44 -7.79
CA ARG A 73 8.89 1.93 -8.00
C ARG A 73 8.91 0.89 -9.10
N ASP A 74 9.95 0.95 -9.92
CA ASP A 74 10.25 -0.10 -10.90
C ASP A 74 11.06 -1.19 -10.18
N VAL A 75 10.64 -2.44 -10.31
CA VAL A 75 11.24 -3.59 -9.65
C VAL A 75 11.68 -4.57 -10.72
N GLN A 76 12.98 -4.88 -10.72
CA GLN A 76 13.50 -6.03 -11.43
C GLN A 76 13.38 -7.23 -10.51
N LEU A 77 12.52 -8.18 -10.87
CA LEU A 77 12.32 -9.37 -10.07
C LEU A 77 13.52 -10.31 -10.21
N GLY A 78 14.30 -10.40 -9.13
CA GLY A 78 15.26 -11.48 -8.89
C GLY A 78 14.60 -12.64 -8.13
N ASN A 79 15.23 -13.09 -7.05
CA ASN A 79 14.73 -14.16 -6.18
C ASN A 79 13.71 -13.69 -5.12
N GLU A 80 13.43 -12.39 -4.99
CA GLU A 80 12.49 -11.88 -3.99
C GLU A 80 11.04 -12.17 -4.39
N GLN A 81 10.41 -13.08 -3.65
CA GLN A 81 9.01 -13.46 -3.85
C GLN A 81 8.03 -12.49 -3.18
N VAL A 82 8.48 -11.77 -2.14
CA VAL A 82 7.65 -10.84 -1.35
C VAL A 82 8.27 -9.46 -1.42
N LEU A 83 7.50 -8.48 -1.88
CA LEU A 83 7.90 -7.08 -1.87
C LEU A 83 7.29 -6.40 -0.66
N THR A 84 8.09 -5.56 0.01
CA THR A 84 7.62 -4.74 1.13
C THR A 84 7.79 -3.26 0.83
N GLN A 85 6.89 -2.45 1.39
CA GLN A 85 6.95 -1.00 1.33
C GLN A 85 6.53 -0.39 2.67
N LYS A 86 7.41 0.45 3.20
CA LYS A 86 7.08 1.32 4.33
C LYS A 86 6.45 2.61 3.81
N ILE A 87 5.23 2.87 4.25
CA ILE A 87 4.47 4.10 3.99
C ILE A 87 4.72 5.01 5.19
N LYS A 88 5.24 6.22 4.94
CA LYS A 88 5.59 7.22 5.96
C LYS A 88 4.65 8.43 5.89
N GLN A 89 4.80 9.35 6.83
CA GLN A 89 4.09 10.64 6.90
C GLN A 89 2.57 10.49 7.05
N LEU A 90 2.13 9.40 7.69
CA LEU A 90 0.73 9.20 8.04
C LEU A 90 0.38 9.97 9.32
N LYS A 91 -0.89 10.28 9.50
CA LYS A 91 -1.39 10.90 10.73
C LYS A 91 -1.60 9.84 11.81
N PRO A 92 -1.27 10.12 13.08
CA PRO A 92 -1.58 9.24 14.20
C PRO A 92 -3.08 8.97 14.36
N GLY A 93 -3.43 7.75 14.78
CA GLY A 93 -4.80 7.35 15.10
C GLY A 93 -5.78 7.33 13.93
N LYS A 94 -5.28 7.24 12.69
CA LYS A 94 -6.11 7.25 11.47
C LYS A 94 -6.15 5.89 10.80
N SER A 95 -7.24 5.66 10.06
CA SER A 95 -7.39 4.51 9.17
C SER A 95 -6.97 4.92 7.77
N TYR A 96 -6.34 3.99 7.05
CA TYR A 96 -5.97 4.18 5.66
C TYR A 96 -6.38 2.97 4.84
N VAL A 97 -6.72 3.21 3.58
CA VAL A 97 -6.91 2.18 2.56
C VAL A 97 -5.70 2.22 1.62
N VAL A 98 -5.07 1.07 1.44
CA VAL A 98 -3.91 0.88 0.58
C VAL A 98 -4.32 0.06 -0.64
N GLN A 99 -4.03 0.58 -1.83
CA GLN A 99 -4.17 -0.12 -3.10
C GLN A 99 -2.80 -0.29 -3.73
N VAL A 100 -2.44 -1.54 -4.06
CA VAL A 100 -1.22 -1.85 -4.82
C VAL A 100 -1.62 -2.18 -6.25
N THR A 101 -0.89 -1.63 -7.22
CA THR A 101 -1.02 -1.98 -8.64
C THR A 101 0.33 -2.35 -9.24
N VAL A 102 0.32 -3.24 -10.22
CA VAL A 102 1.51 -3.64 -10.98
C VAL A 102 1.25 -3.47 -12.48
N LYS A 103 2.19 -2.83 -13.18
CA LYS A 103 2.15 -2.64 -14.63
C LYS A 103 3.40 -3.26 -15.27
N LYS A 104 3.19 -4.19 -16.20
CA LYS A 104 4.26 -4.73 -17.04
C LYS A 104 4.51 -3.80 -18.24
N PRO A 105 5.73 -3.70 -18.79
CA PRO A 105 6.06 -2.76 -19.88
C PRO A 105 5.16 -2.86 -21.11
N LYS A 106 4.72 -4.08 -21.47
CA LYS A 106 3.81 -4.36 -22.59
C LYS A 106 2.52 -5.06 -22.15
N GLY A 107 2.08 -4.83 -20.90
CA GLY A 107 0.96 -5.56 -20.31
C GLY A 107 -0.12 -4.67 -19.70
N LYS A 108 -1.25 -5.30 -19.38
CA LYS A 108 -2.31 -4.69 -18.59
C LYS A 108 -1.84 -4.45 -17.16
N THR A 109 -2.36 -3.39 -16.54
CA THR A 109 -2.19 -3.14 -15.11
C THR A 109 -3.06 -4.14 -14.33
N LEU A 110 -2.49 -4.74 -13.30
CA LEU A 110 -3.21 -5.59 -12.35
C LEU A 110 -3.26 -4.89 -10.99
N SER A 111 -4.45 -4.87 -10.39
CA SER A 111 -4.67 -4.40 -9.02
C SER A 111 -4.61 -5.58 -8.05
N TYR A 112 -3.98 -5.37 -6.90
CA TYR A 112 -4.06 -6.25 -5.74
C TYR A 112 -5.31 -5.91 -4.92
N ASP A 113 -5.61 -6.75 -3.94
CA ASP A 113 -6.71 -6.53 -3.01
C ASP A 113 -6.49 -5.26 -2.18
N LEU A 114 -7.59 -4.59 -1.84
CA LEU A 114 -7.53 -3.40 -0.99
C LEU A 114 -7.22 -3.83 0.45
N LEU A 115 -6.24 -3.19 1.06
CA LEU A 115 -5.86 -3.42 2.44
C LEU A 115 -6.24 -2.22 3.31
N GLN A 116 -6.99 -2.46 4.38
CA GLN A 116 -7.19 -1.46 5.43
C GLN A 116 -6.08 -1.58 6.48
N VAL A 117 -5.44 -0.45 6.80
CA VAL A 117 -4.42 -0.33 7.84
C VAL A 117 -4.76 0.79 8.81
N ASN A 118 -4.15 0.74 9.99
CA ASN A 118 -4.35 1.74 11.03
C ASN A 118 -3.00 2.22 11.54
N THR A 119 -2.85 3.51 11.83
CA THR A 119 -1.70 4.01 12.57
C THR A 119 -1.95 3.93 14.07
N LYS A 120 -0.87 3.86 14.85
CA LYS A 120 -0.98 3.97 16.32
C LYS A 120 -1.52 5.37 16.69
N PRO A 121 -2.33 5.48 17.76
CA PRO A 121 -2.93 6.76 18.16
C PRO A 121 -1.89 7.77 18.66
N THR A 122 -0.81 7.29 19.26
CA THR A 122 0.26 8.12 19.82
C THR A 122 1.61 7.67 19.32
N CYS A 123 2.50 8.63 19.08
CA CYS A 123 3.91 8.36 18.84
C CYS A 123 4.57 8.12 20.18
N SER A 124 4.98 6.88 20.45
CA SER A 124 5.84 6.62 21.60
C SER A 124 7.19 7.30 21.32
N GLU A 125 7.46 8.39 22.03
CA GLU A 125 8.77 9.01 22.00
C GLU A 125 9.79 8.11 22.71
N LYS A 126 10.87 7.85 21.97
CA LYS A 126 12.20 7.38 22.37
C LYS A 126 12.48 5.86 22.34
N PRO A 127 13.62 5.46 21.74
CA PRO A 127 14.26 4.18 22.07
C PRO A 127 14.70 4.19 23.55
N PRO A 128 14.88 3.02 24.16
CA PRO A 128 15.45 2.94 25.51
C PRO A 128 16.77 3.71 25.54
N LYS A 129 16.88 4.69 26.43
CA LYS A 129 18.18 5.23 26.84
C LYS A 129 18.90 4.07 27.54
N VAL A 130 19.81 3.41 26.82
CA VAL A 130 20.83 2.60 27.49
C VAL A 130 21.85 3.58 28.05
N GLY A 131 22.10 3.52 29.35
CA GLY A 131 23.11 4.33 30.03
C GLY A 131 22.62 4.94 31.33
N THR A 132 22.86 4.25 32.45
CA THR A 132 24.03 4.49 33.32
C THR A 132 24.28 3.22 34.12
#